data_AF-A0A8C0H4W1-F1
#
_entry.id   AF-A0A8C0H4W1-F1
#
_cell.length_a   1.000
_cell.length_b   1.000
_cell.length_c   1.000
_cell.angle_alpha   90.00
_cell.angle_beta   90.00
_cell.angle_gamma   90.00
#
_symmetry.space_group_name_H-M   'P 1'
#
loop_
_entity.id
_entity.type
_entity.pdbx_description
1 polymer ?
#
loop_
_entity_poly.entity_id
_entity_poly.type
_entity_poly.pdbx_seq_one_letter_code
_entity_poly.pdbx_strand_id
1 'polypeptide(L)'
;MHKKQDIELILQRFKTSLFIYRGLFIIDPNGIIKHLSINDLPVGRSVEETLRLVKAFQYVDTHGEVCPANWTPESPTVCVEYCSKL
;
A
#
# COMPACT_ATOMS: atom_id res chain seq x y z
N MET A 1 5.37 -2.32 37.78
CA MET A 1 4.53 -2.24 36.56
C MET A 1 5.32 -1.52 35.48
N HIS A 2 5.44 -2.17 34.33
CA HIS A 2 6.53 -2.09 33.37
C HIS A 2 6.68 -0.75 32.62
N LYS A 3 7.83 -0.09 32.79
CA LYS A 3 8.38 0.95 31.89
C LYS A 3 9.86 0.69 31.58
N LYS A 4 10.16 -0.52 31.08
CA LYS A 4 11.53 -0.96 30.74
C LYS A 4 11.61 -1.83 29.47
N GLN A 5 10.60 -1.76 28.59
CA GLN A 5 10.57 -2.50 27.32
C GLN A 5 10.61 -1.61 26.09
N ASP A 6 10.74 -0.30 26.27
CA ASP A 6 10.95 0.62 25.18
C ASP A 6 12.47 0.71 24.93
N ILE A 7 12.89 0.55 23.66
CA ILE A 7 14.21 0.87 23.08
C ILE A 7 15.26 -0.27 22.96
N GLU A 8 15.14 -1.41 23.64
CA GLU A 8 16.19 -2.47 23.57
C GLU A 8 16.10 -3.41 22.32
N LEU A 9 15.21 -3.12 21.37
CA LEU A 9 14.94 -3.98 20.21
C LEU A 9 15.68 -3.59 18.91
N ILE A 10 16.57 -2.59 18.94
CA ILE A 10 17.23 -2.09 17.71
C ILE A 10 18.51 -2.87 17.34
N LEU A 11 19.14 -3.63 18.25
CA LEU A 11 20.43 -4.29 17.94
C LEU A 11 20.63 -5.69 18.54
N GLN A 12 19.56 -6.47 18.76
CA GLN A 12 19.76 -7.90 19.05
C GLN A 12 19.68 -8.74 17.79
N ARG A 13 20.89 -9.03 17.29
CA ARG A 13 21.28 -10.21 16.51
C ARG A 13 20.96 -10.12 15.02
N PHE A 14 22.02 -9.94 14.23
CA PHE A 14 22.18 -10.50 12.89
C PHE A 14 22.00 -12.02 12.93
N LYS A 15 20.77 -12.51 13.16
CA LYS A 15 20.35 -13.84 12.73
C LYS A 15 20.05 -13.70 11.25
N THR A 16 20.87 -14.32 10.42
CA THR A 16 20.56 -14.64 9.03
C THR A 16 19.39 -15.63 8.99
N SER A 17 18.22 -15.17 9.41
CA SER A 17 16.97 -15.88 9.29
C SER A 17 16.26 -15.28 8.09
N LEU A 18 15.93 -16.13 7.14
CA LEU A 18 15.19 -15.79 5.92
C LEU A 18 13.75 -15.42 6.32
N PHE A 19 13.56 -14.28 6.97
CA PHE A 19 12.25 -13.81 7.41
C PHE A 19 11.54 -13.21 6.19
N ILE A 20 10.49 -13.90 5.74
CA ILE A 20 9.62 -13.42 4.68
C ILE A 20 8.56 -12.52 5.32
N TYR A 21 8.63 -11.22 5.05
CA TYR A 21 7.59 -10.28 5.42
C TYR A 21 6.31 -10.51 4.61
N ARG A 22 5.16 -10.05 5.14
CA ARG A 22 3.87 -10.21 4.46
C ARG A 22 3.72 -9.14 3.37
N GLY A 23 4.32 -9.40 2.22
CA GLY A 23 4.24 -8.54 1.04
C GLY A 23 2.94 -8.74 0.24
N LEU A 24 2.35 -7.63 -0.23
CA LEU A 24 1.26 -7.59 -1.21
C LEU A 24 1.67 -6.65 -2.34
N PHE A 25 1.46 -7.09 -3.57
CA PHE A 25 1.76 -6.33 -4.79
C PHE A 25 0.49 -6.18 -5.61
N ILE A 26 0.20 -4.97 -6.06
CA ILE A 26 -0.81 -4.70 -7.08
C ILE A 26 -0.06 -4.46 -8.39
N ILE A 27 -0.36 -5.27 -9.39
CA ILE A 27 0.30 -5.26 -10.70
C ILE A 27 -0.77 -4.97 -11.74
N ASP A 28 -0.48 -4.04 -12.65
CA ASP A 28 -1.38 -3.71 -13.75
C ASP A 28 -1.30 -4.75 -14.90
N PRO A 29 -2.20 -4.70 -15.90
CA PRO A 29 -2.16 -5.61 -17.05
C PRO A 29 -0.88 -5.50 -17.92
N ASN A 30 -0.14 -4.39 -17.81
CA ASN A 30 1.14 -4.18 -18.50
C ASN A 30 2.33 -4.77 -17.73
N GLY A 31 2.08 -5.38 -16.56
CA GLY A 31 3.12 -5.95 -15.69
C GLY A 31 3.85 -4.92 -14.82
N ILE A 32 3.34 -3.68 -14.72
CA ILE A 32 3.91 -2.62 -13.90
C ILE A 32 3.34 -2.70 -12.49
N ILE A 33 4.22 -2.66 -11.49
CA ILE A 33 3.84 -2.63 -10.08
C ILE A 33 3.30 -1.23 -9.74
N LYS A 34 2.03 -1.15 -9.32
CA LYS A 34 1.36 0.10 -8.95
C LYS A 34 1.38 0.36 -7.44
N HIS A 35 1.38 -0.69 -6.64
CA HIS A 35 1.38 -0.58 -5.19
C HIS A 35 2.08 -1.77 -4.52
N LEU A 36 2.73 -1.48 -3.39
CA LEU A 36 3.39 -2.45 -2.52
C LEU A 36 3.01 -2.15 -1.07
N SER A 37 2.54 -3.17 -0.36
CA SER A 37 2.34 -3.15 1.09
C SER A 37 3.15 -4.27 1.72
N ILE A 38 3.94 -3.94 2.74
CA ILE A 38 4.77 -4.91 3.48
C ILE A 38 4.46 -4.76 4.96
N ASN A 39 3.94 -5.83 5.56
CA ASN A 39 3.65 -5.88 6.98
C ASN A 39 4.61 -6.84 7.69
N ASP A 40 4.91 -6.52 8.95
CA ASP A 40 5.65 -7.43 9.83
C ASP A 40 4.83 -8.70 10.13
N LEU A 41 5.49 -9.78 10.55
CA LEU A 41 4.91 -11.10 10.79
C LEU A 41 3.65 -11.10 11.68
N PRO A 42 3.58 -10.34 12.80
CA PRO A 42 2.41 -10.37 13.69
C PRO A 42 1.25 -9.50 13.20
N VAL A 43 1.44 -8.67 12.17
CA VAL A 43 0.44 -7.71 11.70
C VAL A 43 -0.17 -8.17 10.38
N GLY A 44 -1.50 -8.34 10.38
CA GLY A 44 -2.26 -8.66 9.17
C GLY A 44 -2.37 -7.49 8.19
N ARG A 45 -2.78 -7.78 6.95
CA ARG A 45 -3.13 -6.76 5.94
C ARG A 45 -4.64 -6.50 5.97
N SER A 46 -5.08 -5.35 5.46
CA SER A 46 -6.49 -5.07 5.23
C SER A 46 -6.90 -5.43 3.80
N VAL A 47 -7.96 -6.23 3.68
CA VAL A 47 -8.55 -6.61 2.39
C VAL A 47 -9.32 -5.42 1.81
N GLU A 48 -9.99 -4.66 2.66
CA GLU A 48 -10.77 -3.48 2.31
C GLU A 48 -9.89 -2.41 1.67
N GLU A 49 -8.71 -2.15 2.23
CA GLU A 49 -7.75 -1.21 1.65
C GLU A 49 -7.19 -1.72 0.33
N THR A 50 -6.90 -3.02 0.24
CA THR A 50 -6.45 -3.62 -1.02
C THR A 50 -7.51 -3.44 -2.12
N LEU A 51 -8.78 -3.71 -1.81
CA LEU A 51 -9.88 -3.54 -2.76
C LEU A 51 -10.10 -2.07 -3.13
N ARG A 52 -9.98 -1.15 -2.17
CA ARG A 52 -10.06 0.30 -2.40
C ARG A 52 -9.00 0.76 -3.39
N LEU A 53 -7.75 0.32 -3.20
CA LEU A 53 -6.63 0.64 -4.08
C LEU A 53 -6.82 0.06 -5.48
N VAL A 54 -7.26 -1.19 -5.61
CA VAL A 54 -7.56 -1.80 -6.92
C VAL A 54 -8.61 -0.99 -7.67
N LYS A 55 -9.71 -0.61 -7.01
CA LYS A 55 -10.76 0.22 -7.61
C LYS A 55 -10.25 1.61 -7.99
N ALA A 56 -9.40 2.21 -7.16
CA ALA A 56 -8.81 3.52 -7.44
C ALA A 56 -7.93 3.47 -8.71
N PHE A 57 -7.05 2.46 -8.83
CA PHE A 57 -6.22 2.31 -10.03
C PHE A 57 -7.08 2.07 -11.29
N GLN A 58 -8.12 1.25 -11.20
CA GLN A 58 -9.05 1.05 -12.30
C GLN A 58 -9.80 2.33 -12.69
N TYR A 59 -10.15 3.18 -11.71
CA TYR A 59 -10.80 4.46 -11.96
C TYR A 59 -9.87 5.42 -12.68
N VAL A 60 -8.62 5.56 -12.21
CA VAL A 60 -7.59 6.39 -12.83
C VAL A 60 -7.34 5.97 -14.28
N ASP A 61 -7.21 4.66 -14.52
CA ASP A 61 -6.96 4.13 -15.87
C ASP A 61 -8.14 4.37 -16.84
N THR A 62 -9.36 4.50 -16.33
CA THR A 62 -10.58 4.68 -17.16
C THR A 62 -10.97 6.13 -17.36
N HIS A 63 -10.77 6.99 -16.36
CA HIS A 63 -11.24 8.38 -16.36
C HIS A 63 -10.10 9.40 -16.59
N GLY A 64 -8.84 9.03 -16.37
CA GLY A 64 -7.72 9.96 -16.46
C GLY A 64 -7.78 11.06 -15.39
N GLU A 65 -8.28 10.73 -14.21
CA GLU A 65 -8.35 11.61 -13.04
C GLU A 65 -7.55 11.00 -11.89
N VAL A 66 -7.22 11.80 -10.86
CA VAL A 66 -6.51 11.28 -9.69
C VAL A 66 -7.42 11.14 -8.48
N CYS A 67 -7.21 10.05 -7.73
CA CYS A 67 -7.93 9.74 -6.51
C CYS A 67 -7.22 10.36 -5.28
N PRO A 68 -7.88 11.21 -4.47
CA PRO A 68 -7.31 11.78 -3.25
C PRO A 68 -7.12 10.73 -2.13
N ALA A 69 -6.53 11.16 -1.01
CA ALA A 69 -6.35 10.31 0.17
C ALA A 69 -7.69 9.75 0.67
N ASN A 70 -7.71 8.48 1.06
CA ASN A 70 -8.90 7.75 1.52
C ASN A 70 -10.06 7.73 0.50
N TRP A 71 -9.79 7.93 -0.79
CA TRP A 71 -10.82 7.91 -1.83
C TRP A 71 -11.60 6.59 -1.85
N THR A 72 -12.92 6.71 -1.95
CA THR A 72 -13.87 5.63 -2.25
C THR A 72 -14.58 5.92 -3.57
N PRO A 73 -15.25 4.94 -4.21
CA PRO A 73 -15.97 5.17 -5.47
C PRO A 73 -17.01 6.31 -5.45
N GLU A 74 -17.53 6.64 -4.27
CA GLU A 74 -18.50 7.72 -4.05
C GLU A 74 -17.84 9.07 -3.72
N SER A 75 -16.51 9.09 -3.56
CA SER A 75 -15.74 10.28 -3.19
C SER A 75 -15.40 11.11 -4.42
N PRO A 76 -15.32 12.45 -4.28
CA PRO A 76 -14.89 13.31 -5.38
C PRO A 76 -13.45 13.03 -5.78
N THR A 77 -13.19 13.21 -7.07
CA THR A 77 -11.91 13.04 -7.74
C THR A 77 -11.34 14.40 -8.13
N VAL A 78 -10.06 14.41 -8.52
CA VAL A 78 -9.41 15.64 -8.97
C VAL A 78 -8.94 15.44 -10.40
N CYS A 79 -9.46 16.23 -11.33
CA CYS A 79 -8.91 16.33 -12.67
C CYS A 79 -7.60 17.14 -12.58
N VAL A 80 -6.47 16.52 -12.95
CA VAL A 80 -5.20 17.24 -13.11
C VAL A 80 -5.02 17.58 -14.58
N GLU A 81 -4.72 18.85 -14.89
CA GLU A 81 -4.51 19.34 -16.27
C GLU A 81 -3.42 18.56 -17.05
N TYR A 82 -2.56 17.78 -16.36
CA TYR A 82 -1.49 16.98 -16.95
C TYR A 82 -1.80 15.49 -17.15
N CYS A 83 -3.02 15.01 -16.91
CA CYS A 83 -3.32 13.57 -17.04
C CYS A 83 -3.28 13.02 -18.48
N SER A 84 -3.13 13.88 -19.47
CA SER A 84 -2.99 13.53 -20.89
C SER A 84 -1.57 13.07 -21.30
N LYS A 85 -0.64 12.86 -20.34
CA LYS A 85 0.76 12.47 -20.61
C LYS A 85 1.28 11.26 -19.80
N LEU A 86 0.42 10.56 -19.06
CA LEU A 86 0.74 9.28 -18.39
C LEU A 86 0.15 8.12 -19.18
#